data_AF-A0A1A9AZ04-F1
#
_entry.id   AF-A0A1A9AZ04-F1
#
_cell.length_a   1.000
_cell.length_b   1.000
_cell.length_c   1.000
_cell.angle_alpha   90.00
_cell.angle_beta   90.00
_cell.angle_gamma   90.00
#
_symmetry.space_group_name_H-M   'P 1'
#
loop_
_entity.id
_entity.type
_entity.pdbx_description
1 polymer ?
#
loop_
_entity_poly.entity_id
_entity_poly.type
_entity_poly.pdbx_seq_one_letter_code
_entity_poly.pdbx_strand_id
1 'polypeptide(L)'
;MKRTVLFTLLALTLSAGASASDTLSDAASSAAGTVENAANSVADAAKSMKAKLSPSMPAKPIAEWTCAEFLAVDESFRPSAVYFAEGFNQKDKPEGAMIDIAGVEKAIPFLIEDCSKNPQEKLLKQAEKTRAAHAAAGH
;
A
#
# COMPACT_ATOMS: atom_id res chain seq x y z
N MET A 1 46.37 38.07 -26.58
CA MET A 1 47.22 37.17 -27.42
C MET A 1 47.04 35.76 -26.82
N LYS A 2 46.08 34.92 -27.26
CA LYS A 2 46.08 33.98 -28.41
C LYS A 2 47.23 32.96 -28.39
N ARG A 3 46.82 31.66 -28.37
CA ARG A 3 47.51 30.39 -28.76
C ARG A 3 48.20 29.62 -27.62
N THR A 4 48.18 28.29 -27.49
CA THR A 4 47.54 27.16 -28.20
C THR A 4 47.84 25.89 -27.38
N VAL A 5 46.79 25.15 -26.97
CA VAL A 5 46.56 23.70 -27.07
C VAL A 5 47.77 22.73 -27.09
N LEU A 6 47.86 21.85 -26.08
CA LEU A 6 48.35 20.46 -26.16
C LEU A 6 47.81 19.71 -24.91
N PHE A 7 46.60 19.16 -24.93
CA PHE A 7 46.28 17.75 -25.27
C PHE A 7 47.28 16.71 -24.74
N THR A 8 47.11 16.33 -23.48
CA THR A 8 47.45 14.98 -23.00
C THR A 8 46.25 14.40 -22.27
N LEU A 9 45.66 13.39 -22.90
CA LEU A 9 44.65 12.49 -22.38
C LEU A 9 45.10 11.88 -21.05
N LEU A 10 44.22 11.87 -20.05
CA LEU A 10 44.07 10.71 -19.18
C LEU A 10 42.57 10.54 -18.87
N ALA A 11 42.13 9.30 -18.99
CA ALA A 11 40.75 8.90 -19.24
C ALA A 11 39.78 9.20 -18.08
N LEU A 12 38.62 9.76 -18.43
CA LEU A 12 37.38 9.67 -17.66
C LEU A 12 36.91 8.20 -17.68
N THR A 13 36.92 7.51 -16.55
CA THR A 13 36.07 6.33 -16.37
C THR A 13 34.63 6.81 -16.17
N LEU A 14 33.88 6.81 -17.26
CA LEU A 14 32.44 7.04 -17.30
C LEU A 14 31.74 5.79 -16.74
N SER A 15 31.37 5.81 -15.46
CA SER A 15 30.34 4.89 -14.97
C SER A 15 29.01 5.33 -15.59
N ALA A 16 28.54 4.56 -16.57
CA ALA A 16 27.23 4.72 -17.17
C ALA A 16 26.16 4.51 -16.08
N GLY A 17 25.69 5.61 -15.48
CA GLY A 17 24.42 5.66 -14.79
C GLY A 17 23.32 5.74 -15.84
N ALA A 18 22.83 4.58 -16.27
CA ALA A 18 21.66 4.51 -17.13
C ALA A 18 20.43 4.96 -16.33
N SER A 19 19.74 5.93 -16.94
CA SER A 19 18.51 6.58 -16.54
C SER A 19 17.39 5.60 -16.21
N ALA A 20 16.67 5.93 -15.14
CA ALA A 20 15.37 5.36 -14.79
C ALA A 20 14.35 5.62 -15.90
N SER A 21 14.09 4.65 -16.76
CA SER A 21 12.94 4.65 -17.70
C SER A 21 12.49 3.26 -18.14
N ASP A 22 13.29 2.21 -17.98
CA ASP A 22 12.95 0.86 -18.49
C ASP A 22 12.65 -0.17 -17.39
N THR A 23 11.57 0.02 -16.64
CA THR A 23 10.85 -1.11 -15.99
C THR A 23 9.37 -0.73 -15.84
N LEU A 24 8.69 -0.47 -16.95
CA LEU A 24 7.23 -0.30 -17.01
C LEU A 24 6.57 -1.28 -18.00
N SER A 25 7.29 -2.30 -18.48
CA SER A 25 6.73 -3.23 -19.49
C SER A 25 6.65 -4.72 -19.11
N ASP A 26 7.06 -5.14 -17.92
CA ASP A 26 6.87 -6.53 -17.46
C ASP A 26 5.89 -6.60 -16.27
N ALA A 27 4.67 -6.12 -16.50
CA ALA A 27 3.51 -6.47 -15.67
C ALA A 27 2.25 -6.75 -16.52
N ALA A 28 2.41 -6.87 -17.83
CA ALA A 28 1.32 -7.13 -18.77
C ALA A 28 1.66 -8.28 -19.73
N SER A 29 2.23 -9.38 -19.24
CA SER A 29 2.12 -10.68 -19.91
C SER A 29 2.53 -11.84 -18.99
N SER A 30 1.56 -12.39 -18.25
CA SER A 30 1.48 -13.83 -17.97
C SER A 30 0.10 -14.13 -17.40
N ALA A 31 -0.92 -13.97 -18.23
CA ALA A 31 -2.21 -14.58 -18.02
C ALA A 31 -2.19 -15.95 -18.71
N ALA A 32 -1.57 -16.95 -18.07
CA ALA A 32 -1.77 -18.38 -18.33
C ALA A 32 -1.07 -19.19 -17.22
N GLY A 33 -1.60 -19.14 -16.00
CA GLY A 33 -1.08 -19.89 -14.87
C GLY A 33 -2.20 -20.24 -13.90
N THR A 34 -2.47 -21.53 -13.77
CA THR A 34 -3.51 -22.18 -12.97
C THR A 34 -3.58 -21.66 -11.53
N VAL A 35 -4.81 -21.44 -11.06
CA VAL A 35 -5.20 -21.00 -9.72
C VAL A 35 -4.89 -22.05 -8.63
N GLU A 36 -3.63 -22.35 -8.36
CA GLU A 36 -3.26 -23.21 -7.23
C GLU A 36 -1.85 -22.89 -6.72
N ASN A 37 -1.65 -21.67 -6.20
CA ASN A 37 -0.64 -21.31 -5.18
C ASN A 37 -0.52 -19.78 -4.96
N ALA A 38 -1.65 -19.09 -4.76
CA ALA A 38 -1.62 -17.65 -4.44
C ALA A 38 -1.02 -17.35 -3.05
N ALA A 39 -0.90 -18.34 -2.15
CA ALA A 39 -0.42 -18.14 -0.79
C ALA A 39 1.11 -17.92 -0.70
N ASN A 40 1.90 -18.55 -1.58
CA ASN A 40 3.36 -18.46 -1.53
C ASN A 40 3.90 -17.24 -2.29
N SER A 41 3.20 -16.78 -3.33
CA SER A 41 3.64 -15.65 -4.16
C SER A 41 3.51 -14.28 -3.46
N VAL A 42 2.51 -14.12 -2.59
CA VAL A 42 2.37 -12.91 -1.77
C VAL A 42 3.44 -12.80 -0.67
N ALA A 43 4.01 -13.92 -0.23
CA ALA A 43 5.07 -13.93 0.79
C ALA A 43 6.40 -13.42 0.22
N ASP A 44 6.74 -13.80 -1.02
CA ASP A 44 7.94 -13.32 -1.71
C ASP A 44 7.80 -11.84 -2.14
N ALA A 45 6.60 -11.44 -2.58
CA ALA A 45 6.29 -10.02 -2.83
C ALA A 45 6.35 -9.18 -1.53
N ALA A 46 5.82 -9.68 -0.42
CA ALA A 46 5.89 -9.02 0.89
C ALA A 46 7.33 -8.87 1.41
N LYS A 47 8.21 -9.82 1.08
CA LYS A 47 9.63 -9.77 1.45
C LYS A 47 10.39 -8.66 0.73
N SER A 48 10.04 -8.41 -0.54
CA SER A 48 10.58 -7.29 -1.34
C SER A 48 10.01 -5.94 -0.87
N MET A 49 8.74 -5.88 -0.47
CA MET A 49 8.11 -4.65 0.04
C MET A 49 8.55 -4.27 1.46
N LYS A 50 9.04 -5.21 2.28
CA LYS A 50 9.51 -4.95 3.65
C LYS A 50 10.66 -3.93 3.72
N ALA A 51 11.40 -3.76 2.63
CA ALA A 51 12.45 -2.73 2.50
C ALA A 51 11.92 -1.34 2.07
N LYS A 52 10.65 -1.23 1.65
CA LYS A 52 9.99 0.02 1.22
C LYS A 52 8.81 0.44 2.11
N LEU A 53 8.30 -0.45 2.96
CA LEU A 53 7.29 -0.11 3.96
C LEU A 53 7.93 0.82 5.00
N SER A 54 7.40 2.04 5.11
CA SER A 54 7.76 3.00 6.16
C SER A 54 7.78 2.30 7.53
N PRO A 55 8.68 2.65 8.47
CA PRO A 55 8.78 2.05 9.82
C PRO A 55 7.50 2.13 10.68
N SER A 56 6.42 2.66 10.12
CA SER A 56 5.13 2.93 10.74
C SER A 56 4.03 1.88 10.41
N MET A 57 4.26 0.94 9.48
CA MET A 57 3.29 -0.12 9.18
C MET A 57 3.47 -1.36 10.09
N PRO A 58 2.42 -1.85 10.77
CA PRO A 58 2.49 -3.08 11.57
C PRO A 58 2.92 -4.30 10.74
N ALA A 59 3.80 -5.13 11.30
CA ALA A 59 4.35 -6.32 10.62
C ALA A 59 3.40 -7.54 10.59
N LYS A 60 2.10 -7.33 10.84
CA LYS A 60 1.09 -8.39 10.94
C LYS A 60 -0.02 -8.22 9.90
N PRO A 61 -0.79 -9.27 9.56
CA PRO A 61 -1.89 -9.19 8.61
C PRO A 61 -2.96 -8.17 9.04
N ILE A 62 -3.59 -7.47 8.09
CA ILE A 62 -4.57 -6.43 8.41
C ILE A 62 -5.78 -6.95 9.20
N ALA A 63 -6.16 -8.22 8.99
CA ALA A 63 -7.19 -8.91 9.77
C ALA A 63 -6.87 -8.99 11.28
N GLU A 64 -5.61 -8.85 11.66
CA GLU A 64 -5.19 -8.86 13.06
C GLU A 64 -5.10 -7.46 13.68
N TRP A 65 -5.18 -6.40 12.88
CA TRP A 65 -4.95 -5.02 13.32
C TRP A 65 -6.02 -4.55 14.31
N THR A 66 -5.56 -3.77 15.27
CA THR A 66 -6.38 -2.95 16.15
C THR A 66 -6.45 -1.52 15.61
N CYS A 67 -7.40 -0.75 16.11
CA CYS A 67 -7.49 0.67 15.87
C CYS A 67 -6.21 1.42 16.28
N ALA A 68 -5.54 1.05 17.36
CA ALA A 68 -4.27 1.65 17.77
C ALA A 68 -3.17 1.49 16.72
N GLU A 69 -3.12 0.32 16.09
CA GLU A 69 -2.13 0.03 15.05
C GLU A 69 -2.42 0.77 13.75
N PHE A 70 -3.70 0.94 13.40
CA PHE A 70 -4.10 1.81 12.30
C PHE A 70 -3.73 3.27 12.56
N LEU A 71 -3.96 3.78 13.77
CA LEU A 71 -3.61 5.17 14.12
C LEU A 71 -2.10 5.43 14.11
N ALA A 72 -1.30 4.40 14.38
CA ALA A 72 0.16 4.43 14.29
C ALA A 72 0.70 4.42 12.85
N VAL A 73 -0.14 4.09 11.86
CA VAL A 73 0.21 4.23 10.44
C VAL A 73 0.29 5.73 10.10
N ASP A 74 1.33 6.07 9.36
CA ASP A 74 1.56 7.39 8.81
C ASP A 74 0.34 7.85 8.01
N GLU A 75 -0.04 9.10 8.19
CA GLU A 75 -1.32 9.63 7.71
C GLU A 75 -1.49 9.47 6.20
N SER A 76 -0.38 9.53 5.44
CA SER A 76 -0.39 9.36 3.98
C SER A 76 -0.69 7.93 3.54
N PHE A 77 -0.45 6.93 4.40
CA PHE A 77 -0.70 5.51 4.14
C PHE A 77 -2.00 5.00 4.77
N ARG A 78 -2.64 5.77 5.66
CA ARG A 78 -3.92 5.39 6.26
C ARG A 78 -5.02 5.11 5.22
N PRO A 79 -5.21 5.93 4.16
CA PRO A 79 -6.20 5.60 3.13
C PRO A 79 -5.97 4.23 2.52
N SER A 80 -4.72 3.90 2.17
CA SER A 80 -4.37 2.58 1.64
C SER A 80 -4.69 1.46 2.64
N ALA A 81 -4.40 1.63 3.92
CA ALA A 81 -4.76 0.64 4.94
C ALA A 81 -6.28 0.43 5.01
N VAL A 82 -7.07 1.50 4.93
CA VAL A 82 -8.54 1.38 4.89
C VAL A 82 -8.98 0.64 3.62
N TYR A 83 -8.47 0.99 2.44
CA TYR A 83 -8.79 0.25 1.20
C TYR A 83 -8.46 -1.25 1.31
N PHE A 84 -7.33 -1.60 1.92
CA PHE A 84 -6.99 -3.00 2.17
C PHE A 84 -7.97 -3.67 3.14
N ALA A 85 -8.39 -2.97 4.20
CA ALA A 85 -9.37 -3.48 5.17
C ALA A 85 -10.76 -3.68 4.53
N GLU A 86 -11.16 -2.76 3.66
CA GLU A 86 -12.45 -2.76 2.96
C GLU A 86 -12.60 -3.93 1.99
N GLY A 87 -11.48 -4.45 1.48
CA GLY A 87 -11.43 -5.66 0.67
C GLY A 87 -11.73 -6.94 1.45
N PHE A 88 -12.03 -6.89 2.74
CA PHE A 88 -12.44 -8.04 3.56
C PHE A 88 -13.92 -7.97 3.94
N ASN A 89 -14.55 -9.12 4.10
CA ASN A 89 -15.90 -9.27 4.65
C ASN A 89 -15.90 -9.61 6.15
N GLN A 90 -17.10 -9.74 6.71
CA GLN A 90 -17.35 -10.04 8.13
C GLN A 90 -16.74 -11.36 8.64
N LYS A 91 -16.23 -12.22 7.76
CA LYS A 91 -15.55 -13.48 8.11
C LYS A 91 -14.03 -13.37 7.97
N ASP A 92 -13.51 -12.14 7.89
CA ASP A 92 -12.11 -11.83 7.62
C ASP A 92 -11.60 -12.51 6.33
N LYS A 93 -12.48 -12.67 5.33
CA LYS A 93 -12.15 -13.20 4.01
C LYS A 93 -12.13 -12.09 2.98
N PRO A 94 -11.26 -12.17 1.96
CA PRO A 94 -11.33 -11.27 0.82
C PRO A 94 -12.73 -11.27 0.21
N GLU A 95 -13.29 -10.08 0.00
CA GLU A 95 -14.57 -9.87 -0.65
C GLU A 95 -14.34 -9.62 -2.15
N GLY A 96 -15.07 -10.33 -3.00
CA GLY A 96 -14.94 -10.22 -4.46
C GLY A 96 -15.71 -9.03 -5.08
N ALA A 97 -16.38 -8.25 -4.25
CA ALA A 97 -17.17 -7.09 -4.67
C ALA A 97 -16.26 -5.89 -5.00
N MET A 98 -16.76 -5.01 -5.87
CA MET A 98 -16.10 -3.72 -6.13
C MET A 98 -16.12 -2.86 -4.86
N ILE A 99 -14.94 -2.33 -4.49
CA ILE A 99 -14.82 -1.40 -3.37
C ILE A 99 -15.39 -0.04 -3.79
N ASP A 100 -16.30 0.52 -2.99
CA ASP A 100 -16.80 1.89 -3.18
C ASP A 100 -15.74 2.90 -2.73
N ILE A 101 -14.90 3.32 -3.67
CA ILE A 101 -13.79 4.24 -3.40
C ILE A 101 -14.29 5.55 -2.77
N ALA A 102 -15.36 6.14 -3.31
CA ALA A 102 -15.85 7.42 -2.83
C ALA A 102 -16.45 7.31 -1.42
N GLY A 103 -17.17 6.23 -1.13
CA GLY A 103 -17.68 5.93 0.20
C GLY A 103 -16.55 5.72 1.22
N VAL A 104 -15.51 4.99 0.83
CA VAL A 104 -14.31 4.76 1.65
C VAL A 104 -13.61 6.06 1.99
N GLU A 105 -13.35 6.92 0.99
CA GLU A 105 -12.66 8.20 1.22
C GLU A 105 -13.39 9.10 2.21
N LYS A 106 -14.72 9.15 2.10
CA LYS A 106 -15.56 9.88 3.05
C LYS A 106 -15.54 9.25 4.44
N ALA A 107 -15.43 7.93 4.55
CA ALA A 107 -15.46 7.20 5.82
C ALA A 107 -14.14 7.31 6.62
N ILE A 108 -12.99 7.51 5.96
CA ILE A 108 -11.67 7.58 6.61
C ILE A 108 -11.61 8.56 7.80
N PRO A 109 -12.02 9.84 7.71
CA PRO A 109 -11.94 10.76 8.86
C PRO A 109 -12.77 10.28 10.05
N PHE A 110 -13.94 9.68 9.80
CA PHE A 110 -14.79 9.11 10.85
C PHE A 110 -14.19 7.86 11.46
N LEU A 111 -13.54 7.01 10.65
CA LEU A 111 -12.85 5.82 11.13
C LEU A 111 -11.67 6.20 12.04
N ILE A 112 -10.91 7.25 11.69
CA ILE A 112 -9.85 7.79 12.54
C ILE A 112 -10.42 8.27 13.88
N GLU A 113 -11.54 8.99 13.87
CA GLU A 113 -12.21 9.45 15.08
C GLU A 113 -12.69 8.28 15.95
N ASP A 114 -13.38 7.33 15.35
CA ASP A 114 -13.91 6.15 16.05
C ASP A 114 -12.80 5.27 16.63
N CYS A 115 -11.72 5.08 15.88
CA CYS A 115 -10.55 4.34 16.35
C CYS A 115 -9.82 5.07 17.48
N SER A 116 -9.79 6.41 17.46
CA SER A 116 -9.20 7.20 18.55
C SER A 116 -9.95 7.01 19.87
N LYS A 117 -11.28 6.79 19.79
CA LYS A 117 -12.12 6.48 20.96
C LYS A 117 -11.99 5.02 21.40
N ASN A 118 -11.70 4.09 20.48
CA ASN A 118 -11.69 2.65 20.72
C ASN A 118 -10.39 1.99 20.25
N PRO A 119 -9.22 2.34 20.82
CA PRO A 119 -7.92 1.90 20.30
C PRO A 119 -7.72 0.37 20.31
N GLN A 120 -8.44 -0.37 21.15
CA GLN A 120 -8.34 -1.83 21.26
C GLN A 120 -9.30 -2.59 20.34
N GLU A 121 -10.24 -1.90 19.67
CA GLU A 121 -11.19 -2.54 18.75
C GLU A 121 -10.47 -3.06 17.50
N LYS A 122 -11.00 -4.13 16.91
CA LYS A 122 -10.48 -4.68 15.66
C LYS A 122 -10.75 -3.71 14.52
N LEU A 123 -9.72 -3.44 13.71
CA LEU A 123 -9.81 -2.48 12.61
C LEU A 123 -10.93 -2.83 11.63
N LEU A 124 -11.00 -4.10 11.18
CA LEU A 124 -12.00 -4.53 10.21
C LEU A 124 -13.43 -4.32 10.73
N LYS A 125 -13.68 -4.66 11.99
CA LYS A 125 -14.97 -4.47 12.65
C LYS A 125 -15.33 -3.00 12.81
N GLN A 126 -14.35 -2.14 13.14
CA GLN A 126 -14.60 -0.71 13.26
C GLN A 126 -14.84 -0.06 11.89
N ALA A 127 -14.07 -0.42 10.86
CA ALA A 127 -14.24 0.08 9.49
C ALA A 127 -15.64 -0.26 8.94
N GLU A 128 -16.10 -1.50 9.14
CA GLU A 128 -17.45 -1.91 8.78
C GLU A 128 -18.51 -1.07 9.51
N LYS A 129 -18.38 -0.93 10.83
CA LYS A 129 -19.33 -0.15 11.65
C LYS A 129 -19.42 1.29 11.18
N THR A 130 -18.27 1.93 10.96
CA THR A 130 -18.19 3.31 10.46
C THR A 130 -18.86 3.40 9.08
N ARG A 131 -18.52 2.51 8.14
CA ARG A 131 -19.14 2.48 6.81
C ARG A 131 -20.66 2.31 6.87
N ALA A 132 -21.15 1.35 7.68
CA ALA A 132 -22.59 1.11 7.82
C ALA A 132 -23.33 2.34 8.38
N ALA A 133 -22.73 3.04 9.35
CA ALA A 133 -23.29 4.26 9.91
C ALA A 133 -23.37 5.40 8.88
N HIS A 134 -22.37 5.53 8.00
CA HIS A 134 -22.30 6.61 7.01
C HIS A 134 -23.01 6.28 5.68
N ALA A 135 -23.11 5.01 5.30
CA ALA A 135 -23.94 4.55 4.18
C ALA A 135 -25.43 4.76 4.48
N ALA A 136 -25.86 4.52 5.72
CA ALA A 136 -27.24 4.79 6.15
C ALA A 136 -27.60 6.29 6.17
N ALA A 137 -26.60 7.17 6.16
CA ALA A 137 -26.79 8.62 6.14
C ALA A 137 -26.99 9.20 4.72
N GLY A 138 -26.93 8.38 3.66
CA GLY A 138 -27.21 8.80 2.28
C GLY A 138 -26.14 9.70 1.65
N HIS A 139 -24.89 9.57 2.09
CA HIS A 139 -23.74 10.29 1.55
C HIS A 139 -23.01 9.53 0.44
#